data_AF-S8AA13-F1
#
_entry.id   AF-S8AA13-F1
#
_cell.length_a   1.000
_cell.length_b   1.000
_cell.length_c   1.000
_cell.angle_alpha   90.00
_cell.angle_beta   90.00
_cell.angle_gamma   90.00
#
_symmetry.space_group_name_H-M   'P 1'
#
loop_
_entity.id
_entity.type
_entity.pdbx_description
1 polymer ?
#
loop_
_entity_poly.entity_id
_entity_poly.type
_entity_poly.pdbx_seq_one_letter_code
_entity_poly.pdbx_strand_id
1 'polypeptide(L)'
;MPCDAPRIPDYTYHTTEKPQSRAVMTLMYRGIVEEEADWWVNSSGIWPTSDTEGVNMILQRNGRKSTGKIKTLMLLGMPEDDALWMGTPLERLWPLLYKPVSVNYHFTRRCNYSCGFCFHTAKTSYILHIDDAKRGLKLLKQAGMQKINFAGGEPFLEKEFLGQLMKYCKEDLKLESVSVVTNGSLVNDRFLKIYGDYLDIIAVSCDSFDEDTNVAIGRGKGKHLQAVKKVAKLCQKYNIKFKLNTVVNKYNWCEDMNEYIQELKPFRWKCFQYLLLPNENSGQDTIRDARRYLVTDEQFQEFCRRHKQNECLVPEGNEVMVNSYLILDEYMRFLDKDAKIQSRSILDVGVKTALEQVRWDKEIFLERKGLYDWQKEFRGNESKSCGKELGSELD
;
A
#
# COMPACT_ATOMS: atom_id res chain seq x y z
N MET A 1 3.69 -6.84 -45.37
CA MET A 1 2.43 -7.53 -45.71
C MET A 1 1.49 -7.35 -44.52
N PRO A 2 0.34 -6.69 -44.67
CA PRO A 2 -0.61 -6.54 -43.58
C PRO A 2 -1.33 -7.88 -43.34
N CYS A 3 -1.41 -8.32 -42.09
CA CYS A 3 -2.14 -9.53 -41.72
C CYS A 3 -3.57 -9.17 -41.31
N ASP A 4 -4.53 -9.72 -42.03
CA ASP A 4 -5.97 -9.62 -41.77
C ASP A 4 -6.36 -10.37 -40.48
N ALA A 5 -7.26 -9.77 -39.71
CA ALA A 5 -7.85 -10.38 -38.51
C ALA A 5 -9.02 -11.32 -38.88
N PRO A 6 -9.11 -12.54 -38.32
CA PRO A 6 -10.27 -13.41 -38.53
C PRO A 6 -11.47 -12.98 -37.67
N ARG A 7 -12.68 -13.05 -38.25
CA ARG A 7 -13.97 -12.86 -37.56
C ARG A 7 -14.25 -14.02 -36.62
N ILE A 8 -14.65 -13.71 -35.38
CA ILE A 8 -15.07 -14.67 -34.35
C ILE A 8 -16.60 -14.88 -34.46
N PRO A 9 -17.13 -16.12 -34.36
CA PRO A 9 -18.58 -16.38 -34.31
C PRO A 9 -19.16 -16.14 -32.91
N ASP A 10 -20.40 -15.64 -32.86
CA ASP A 10 -21.19 -15.51 -31.64
C ASP A 10 -21.51 -16.88 -31.03
N TYR A 11 -21.16 -17.06 -29.76
CA TYR A 11 -21.61 -18.19 -28.93
C TYR A 11 -22.41 -17.66 -27.74
N THR A 12 -23.70 -18.01 -27.71
CA THR A 12 -24.59 -17.89 -26.56
C THR A 12 -24.26 -18.97 -25.53
N TYR A 13 -23.86 -18.57 -24.32
CA TYR A 13 -23.73 -19.47 -23.18
C TYR A 13 -25.00 -19.46 -22.33
N HIS A 14 -25.67 -20.61 -22.26
CA HIS A 14 -26.61 -20.96 -21.20
C HIS A 14 -25.80 -21.41 -19.97
N THR A 15 -26.01 -20.77 -18.82
CA THR A 15 -25.46 -21.24 -17.54
C THR A 15 -26.57 -21.78 -16.65
N THR A 16 -26.55 -23.09 -16.47
CA THR A 16 -27.28 -23.88 -15.46
C THR A 16 -26.76 -23.63 -14.04
N GLU A 17 -27.61 -23.95 -13.06
CA GLU A 17 -27.56 -23.58 -11.64
C GLU A 17 -26.39 -24.11 -10.76
N LYS A 18 -26.21 -23.39 -9.62
CA LYS A 18 -25.65 -23.72 -8.27
C LYS A 18 -24.20 -23.30 -7.94
N PRO A 19 -23.83 -23.10 -6.64
CA PRO A 19 -24.53 -22.44 -5.52
C PRO A 19 -23.63 -21.49 -4.66
N GLN A 20 -24.27 -20.66 -3.82
CA GLN A 20 -23.80 -20.10 -2.52
C GLN A 20 -22.52 -19.21 -2.43
N SER A 21 -22.75 -17.89 -2.35
CA SER A 21 -22.40 -17.02 -1.19
C SER A 21 -22.57 -15.54 -1.57
N ARG A 22 -23.81 -15.04 -1.61
CA ARG A 22 -24.09 -13.61 -1.72
C ARG A 22 -24.69 -13.14 -0.40
N ALA A 23 -23.91 -12.38 0.38
CA ALA A 23 -24.44 -11.65 1.51
C ALA A 23 -25.39 -10.57 0.97
N VAL A 24 -26.70 -10.83 1.08
CA VAL A 24 -27.75 -9.88 0.71
C VAL A 24 -27.91 -8.92 1.87
N MET A 25 -27.65 -7.63 1.63
CA MET A 25 -27.83 -6.56 2.60
C MET A 25 -29.31 -6.14 2.58
N THR A 26 -30.12 -6.59 3.54
CA THR A 26 -31.52 -6.18 3.68
C THR A 26 -31.62 -5.08 4.74
N LEU A 27 -32.09 -3.89 4.34
CA LEU A 27 -32.34 -2.74 5.22
C LEU A 27 -33.83 -2.66 5.57
N MET A 28 -34.20 -2.70 6.85
CA MET A 28 -35.56 -2.36 7.31
C MET A 28 -35.63 -0.90 7.76
N TYR A 29 -36.55 -0.14 7.16
CA TYR A 29 -36.95 1.21 7.60
C TYR A 29 -38.18 1.09 8.51
N ARG A 30 -38.16 1.69 9.72
CA ARG A 30 -39.37 1.81 10.56
C ARG A 30 -40.10 3.10 10.19
N GLY A 31 -41.10 2.95 9.33
CA GLY A 31 -42.09 3.95 8.99
C GLY A 31 -42.75 3.56 7.67
N ILE A 32 -43.96 2.99 7.76
CA ILE A 32 -44.70 2.27 6.71
C ILE A 32 -44.32 0.78 6.65
N VAL A 33 -44.96 -0.01 7.51
CA VAL A 33 -45.20 -1.43 7.20
C VAL A 33 -46.52 -1.45 6.44
N GLU A 34 -46.45 -1.57 5.13
CA GLU A 34 -47.49 -2.25 4.35
C GLU A 34 -46.76 -3.10 3.30
N GLU A 35 -46.83 -4.41 3.55
CA GLU A 35 -46.59 -5.57 2.68
C GLU A 35 -45.25 -5.69 1.92
N GLU A 36 -44.79 -6.94 1.88
CA GLU A 36 -43.58 -7.49 1.26
C GLU A 36 -43.13 -6.75 -0.02
N ALA A 37 -42.00 -6.06 0.04
CA ALA A 37 -41.36 -5.47 -1.13
C ALA A 37 -39.85 -5.73 -1.12
N ASP A 38 -39.36 -6.39 -2.17
CA ASP A 38 -37.93 -6.56 -2.47
C ASP A 38 -37.28 -5.21 -2.79
N TRP A 39 -36.46 -4.69 -1.88
CA TRP A 39 -35.65 -3.50 -2.10
C TRP A 39 -34.24 -3.90 -2.57
N TRP A 40 -33.82 -3.42 -3.74
CA TRP A 40 -32.45 -3.60 -4.25
C TRP A 40 -31.67 -2.29 -4.12
N VAL A 41 -30.55 -2.32 -3.40
CA VAL A 41 -29.59 -1.20 -3.36
C VAL A 41 -28.52 -1.46 -4.42
N ASN A 42 -28.48 -0.62 -5.45
CA ASN A 42 -27.37 -0.56 -6.38
C ASN A 42 -26.15 0.04 -5.62
N SER A 43 -25.00 -0.63 -5.69
CA SER A 43 -23.75 -0.29 -4.97
C SER A 43 -23.06 1.00 -5.44
N SER A 44 -23.60 1.70 -6.43
CA SER A 44 -22.97 2.86 -7.08
C SER A 44 -23.32 4.22 -6.44
N GLY A 45 -23.78 4.29 -5.19
CA GLY A 45 -24.37 5.52 -4.66
C GLY A 45 -24.38 5.77 -3.15
N ILE A 46 -23.46 5.19 -2.38
CA ILE A 46 -23.33 5.54 -0.95
C ILE A 46 -22.14 6.49 -0.78
N TRP A 47 -22.40 7.77 -0.51
CA TRP A 47 -21.37 8.77 -0.22
C TRP A 47 -21.61 9.35 1.17
N PRO A 48 -20.72 9.13 2.15
CA PRO A 48 -20.81 9.82 3.43
C PRO A 48 -20.51 11.30 3.24
N THR A 49 -21.46 12.16 3.63
CA THR A 49 -21.28 13.62 3.69
C THR A 49 -21.00 14.02 5.14
N SER A 50 -20.10 14.98 5.34
CA SER A 50 -19.44 15.36 6.60
C SER A 50 -20.32 15.96 7.71
N ASP A 51 -21.64 15.85 7.62
CA ASP A 51 -22.52 16.46 8.60
C ASP A 51 -22.88 15.42 9.67
N THR A 52 -22.66 15.78 10.93
CA THR A 52 -22.91 14.99 12.14
C THR A 52 -24.39 14.59 12.38
N GLU A 53 -25.24 14.63 11.34
CA GLU A 53 -26.68 14.39 11.41
C GLU A 53 -27.18 13.16 10.61
N GLY A 54 -26.31 12.45 9.88
CA GLY A 54 -26.65 11.21 9.18
C GLY A 54 -26.02 11.07 7.79
N VAL A 55 -26.10 9.88 7.21
CA VAL A 55 -25.59 9.58 5.85
C VAL A 55 -26.70 9.85 4.84
N ASN A 56 -26.41 10.66 3.81
CA ASN A 56 -27.33 10.85 2.69
C ASN A 56 -27.22 9.65 1.75
N MET A 57 -28.32 8.92 1.54
CA MET A 57 -28.40 7.84 0.57
C MET A 57 -29.36 8.18 -0.57
N ILE A 58 -28.99 7.78 -1.79
CA ILE A 58 -29.85 7.84 -2.97
C ILE A 58 -30.40 6.43 -3.22
N LEU A 59 -31.70 6.25 -3.00
CA LEU A 59 -32.41 5.02 -3.34
C LEU A 59 -33.05 5.20 -4.72
N GLN A 60 -32.89 4.20 -5.59
CA GLN A 60 -33.43 4.25 -6.95
C GLN A 60 -34.35 3.06 -7.20
N ARG A 61 -35.60 3.32 -7.59
CA ARG A 61 -36.60 2.30 -7.97
C ARG A 61 -37.25 2.70 -9.28
N ASN A 62 -37.21 1.83 -10.28
CA ASN A 62 -37.83 2.02 -11.60
C ASN A 62 -37.55 3.41 -12.22
N GLY A 63 -36.29 3.84 -12.17
CA GLY A 63 -35.86 5.13 -12.73
C GLY A 63 -36.14 6.36 -11.86
N ARG A 64 -36.91 6.26 -10.77
CA ARG A 64 -37.12 7.37 -9.81
C ARG A 64 -36.06 7.35 -8.73
N LYS A 65 -35.43 8.50 -8.48
CA LYS A 65 -34.45 8.72 -7.41
C LYS A 65 -35.14 9.36 -6.21
N SER A 66 -34.93 8.83 -5.02
CA SER A 66 -35.32 9.44 -3.75
C SER A 66 -34.08 9.67 -2.89
N THR A 67 -34.00 10.83 -2.24
CA THR A 67 -32.89 11.21 -1.35
C THR A 67 -33.40 11.28 0.08
N GLY A 68 -32.65 10.70 1.03
CA GLY A 68 -33.00 10.74 2.45
C GLY A 68 -31.77 10.71 3.36
N LYS A 69 -31.88 11.34 4.54
CA LYS A 69 -30.90 11.24 5.63
C LYS A 69 -31.18 9.98 6.45
N ILE A 70 -30.25 9.02 6.45
CA ILE A 70 -30.33 7.84 7.30
C ILE A 70 -29.45 8.05 8.53
N LYS A 71 -30.05 7.95 9.72
CA LYS A 71 -29.33 8.06 11.01
C LYS A 71 -28.74 6.73 11.49
N THR A 72 -29.20 5.59 10.96
CA THR A 72 -28.84 4.24 11.44
C THR A 72 -28.58 3.30 10.27
N LEU A 73 -27.37 2.74 10.18
CA LEU A 73 -27.01 1.69 9.21
C LEU A 73 -27.05 0.33 9.92
N MET A 74 -27.75 -0.65 9.35
CA MET A 74 -27.78 -2.03 9.83
C MET A 74 -26.86 -2.86 8.93
N LEU A 75 -25.73 -3.34 9.46
CA LEU A 75 -24.84 -4.27 8.76
C LEU A 75 -25.17 -5.69 9.26
N LEU A 76 -26.11 -6.36 8.58
CA LEU A 76 -26.42 -7.77 8.82
C LEU A 76 -25.39 -8.63 8.06
N GLY A 77 -24.54 -9.36 8.79
CA GLY A 77 -23.62 -10.34 8.20
C GLY A 77 -22.23 -10.47 8.85
N MET A 78 -21.94 -9.86 9.99
CA MET A 78 -20.67 -10.08 10.71
C MET A 78 -20.76 -11.33 11.62
N PRO A 79 -19.66 -12.07 11.86
CA PRO A 79 -19.60 -13.14 12.86
C PRO A 79 -20.12 -12.66 14.22
N GLU A 80 -20.67 -13.54 15.07
CA GLU A 80 -21.35 -13.17 16.33
C GLU A 80 -20.55 -12.24 17.26
N ASP A 81 -19.22 -12.30 17.21
CA ASP A 81 -18.32 -11.45 18.01
C ASP A 81 -18.24 -9.99 17.51
N ASP A 82 -18.70 -9.70 16.28
CA ASP A 82 -18.67 -8.39 15.62
C ASP A 82 -20.09 -7.84 15.32
N ALA A 83 -21.15 -8.49 15.83
CA ALA A 83 -22.53 -8.09 15.57
C ALA A 83 -22.86 -6.71 16.20
N LEU A 84 -23.17 -5.73 15.34
CA LEU A 84 -23.58 -4.39 15.73
C LEU A 84 -25.11 -4.27 15.87
N TRP A 85 -25.57 -3.97 17.08
CA TRP A 85 -26.98 -3.81 17.40
C TRP A 85 -27.56 -2.47 16.89
N MET A 86 -28.87 -2.46 16.64
CA MET A 86 -29.65 -1.26 16.29
C MET A 86 -29.32 -0.08 17.21
N GLY A 87 -28.97 1.07 16.63
CA GLY A 87 -28.67 2.30 17.38
C GLY A 87 -27.21 2.49 17.75
N THR A 88 -26.30 1.70 17.18
CA THR A 88 -24.86 1.94 17.37
C THR A 88 -24.46 3.30 16.78
N PRO A 89 -23.90 4.24 17.56
CA PRO A 89 -23.46 5.53 17.06
C PRO A 89 -22.44 5.38 15.93
N LEU A 90 -22.46 6.27 14.94
CA LEU A 90 -21.50 6.31 13.83
C LEU A 90 -20.04 6.29 14.32
N GLU A 91 -19.75 6.84 15.50
CA GLU A 91 -18.41 6.79 16.11
C GLU A 91 -17.93 5.36 16.42
N ARG A 92 -18.84 4.42 16.70
CA ARG A 92 -18.52 3.00 16.91
C ARG A 92 -18.40 2.23 15.58
N LEU A 93 -18.97 2.74 14.50
CA LEU A 93 -18.81 2.20 13.14
C LEU A 93 -17.53 2.69 12.46
N TRP A 94 -17.03 3.87 12.86
CA TRP A 94 -15.82 4.48 12.31
C TRP A 94 -14.59 3.55 12.28
N PRO A 95 -14.24 2.82 13.36
CA PRO A 95 -13.14 1.86 13.32
C PRO A 95 -13.34 0.76 12.27
N LEU A 96 -14.57 0.36 11.96
CA LEU A 96 -14.80 -0.72 11.00
C LEU A 96 -14.69 -0.22 9.54
N LEU A 97 -15.07 1.03 9.31
CA LEU A 97 -15.08 1.65 7.98
C LEU A 97 -13.73 2.29 7.60
N TYR A 98 -13.00 2.87 8.55
CA TYR A 98 -11.84 3.75 8.28
C TYR A 98 -10.53 3.39 9.01
N LYS A 99 -10.36 2.13 9.43
CA LYS A 99 -9.12 1.64 10.07
C LYS A 99 -7.90 1.84 9.13
N PRO A 100 -6.89 2.66 9.50
CA PRO A 100 -5.68 2.87 8.71
C PRO A 100 -4.71 1.69 8.90
N VAL A 101 -5.09 0.49 8.44
CA VAL A 101 -4.38 -0.77 8.71
C VAL A 101 -2.90 -0.69 8.33
N SER A 102 -2.60 -0.14 7.15
CA SER A 102 -1.24 0.05 6.64
C SER A 102 -1.02 1.51 6.24
N VAL A 103 -0.09 2.19 6.90
CA VAL A 103 0.25 3.60 6.65
C VAL A 103 1.64 3.71 6.02
N ASN A 104 1.80 4.60 5.05
CA ASN A 104 3.11 4.95 4.47
C ASN A 104 3.53 6.31 5.02
N TYR A 105 4.54 6.36 5.87
CA TYR A 105 5.04 7.61 6.44
C TYR A 105 6.27 8.09 5.68
N HIS A 106 6.07 9.14 4.90
CA HIS A 106 7.10 9.85 4.16
C HIS A 106 7.69 10.96 5.05
N PHE A 107 8.52 10.56 6.00
CA PHE A 107 8.98 11.45 7.07
C PHE A 107 10.06 12.46 6.65
N THR A 108 10.60 12.33 5.45
CA THR A 108 11.59 13.24 4.87
C THR A 108 11.37 13.34 3.36
N ARG A 109 11.60 14.52 2.79
CA ARG A 109 11.65 14.76 1.34
C ARG A 109 13.08 14.77 0.79
N ARG A 110 14.11 14.69 1.65
CA ARG A 110 15.52 14.68 1.23
C ARG A 110 15.86 13.36 0.53
N CYS A 111 16.52 13.41 -0.63
CA CYS A 111 16.98 12.23 -1.35
C CYS A 111 18.38 12.48 -1.93
N ASN A 112 19.22 11.44 -1.95
CA ASN A 112 20.54 11.47 -2.57
C ASN A 112 20.54 11.02 -4.04
N TYR A 113 19.37 10.61 -4.56
CA TYR A 113 19.13 10.27 -5.96
C TYR A 113 18.31 11.35 -6.66
N SER A 114 18.24 11.27 -7.98
CA SER A 114 17.59 12.27 -8.83
C SER A 114 16.75 11.59 -9.91
N CYS A 115 15.82 10.72 -9.52
CA CYS A 115 14.95 10.02 -10.46
C CYS A 115 14.02 11.00 -11.19
N GLY A 116 13.91 10.92 -12.50
CA GLY A 116 13.12 11.87 -13.30
C GLY A 116 11.61 11.78 -13.09
N PHE A 117 11.11 10.63 -12.64
CA PHE A 117 9.68 10.37 -12.39
C PHE A 117 9.25 10.60 -10.92
N CYS A 118 10.16 11.04 -10.03
CA CYS A 118 9.91 11.09 -8.60
C CYS A 118 8.63 11.87 -8.26
N PHE A 119 7.72 11.25 -7.51
CA PHE A 119 6.43 11.84 -7.12
C PHE A 119 6.42 12.40 -5.69
N HIS A 120 7.57 12.36 -5.00
CA HIS A 120 7.73 12.87 -3.65
C HIS A 120 9.02 13.69 -3.58
N THR A 121 8.99 14.83 -4.26
CA THR A 121 10.18 15.64 -4.55
C THR A 121 10.67 16.42 -3.32
N ALA A 122 11.95 16.81 -3.34
CA ALA A 122 12.66 17.55 -2.28
C ALA A 122 12.20 19.01 -2.13
N LYS A 123 10.90 19.21 -1.91
CA LYS A 123 10.27 20.53 -1.71
C LYS A 123 10.57 21.14 -0.34
N THR A 124 10.90 20.30 0.64
CA THR A 124 11.23 20.71 2.01
C THR A 124 12.42 19.89 2.53
N SER A 125 13.09 20.40 3.55
CA SER A 125 14.08 19.66 4.36
C SER A 125 13.57 19.36 5.76
N TYR A 126 12.27 19.59 6.00
CA TYR A 126 11.66 19.45 7.31
C TYR A 126 11.57 17.98 7.73
N ILE A 127 11.84 17.74 9.00
CA ILE A 127 11.69 16.45 9.68
C ILE A 127 11.15 16.78 11.08
N LEU A 128 10.17 16.01 11.53
CA LEU A 128 9.62 16.16 12.87
C LEU A 128 10.67 15.87 13.95
N HIS A 129 10.47 16.47 15.13
CA HIS A 129 11.18 16.01 16.32
C HIS A 129 10.77 14.57 16.64
N ILE A 130 11.70 13.77 17.18
CA ILE A 130 11.48 12.34 17.39
C ILE A 130 10.27 12.06 18.29
N ASP A 131 10.04 12.89 19.31
CA ASP A 131 8.92 12.73 20.24
C ASP A 131 7.56 13.01 19.59
N ASP A 132 7.49 13.99 18.69
CA ASP A 132 6.28 14.26 17.91
C ASP A 132 5.98 13.14 16.93
N ALA A 133 7.02 12.60 16.28
CA ALA A 133 6.86 11.44 15.41
C ALA A 133 6.36 10.20 16.20
N LYS A 134 6.91 9.93 17.39
CA LYS A 134 6.41 8.86 18.28
C LYS A 134 4.97 9.11 18.73
N ARG A 135 4.61 10.37 19.03
CA ARG A 135 3.24 10.77 19.38
C ARG A 135 2.27 10.49 18.24
N GLY A 136 2.61 10.88 17.01
CA GLY A 136 1.75 10.63 15.85
C GLY A 136 1.61 9.14 15.51
N LEU A 137 2.69 8.36 15.61
CA LEU A 137 2.63 6.90 15.42
C LEU A 137 1.74 6.23 16.48
N LYS A 138 1.76 6.72 17.73
CA LYS A 138 0.85 6.26 18.78
C LYS A 138 -0.61 6.56 18.45
N LEU A 139 -0.90 7.76 17.93
CA LEU A 139 -2.25 8.12 17.47
C LEU A 139 -2.73 7.19 16.34
N LEU A 140 -1.86 6.88 15.37
CA LEU A 140 -2.17 5.93 14.30
C LEU A 140 -2.43 4.51 14.82
N LYS A 141 -1.62 4.04 15.78
CA LYS A 141 -1.84 2.74 16.44
C LYS A 141 -3.20 2.71 17.17
N GLN A 142 -3.54 3.76 17.91
CA GLN A 142 -4.83 3.89 18.58
C GLN A 142 -6.01 3.91 17.59
N ALA A 143 -5.81 4.46 16.39
CA ALA A 143 -6.79 4.44 15.31
C ALA A 143 -6.90 3.07 14.59
N GLY A 144 -6.03 2.10 14.90
CA GLY A 144 -6.08 0.75 14.38
C GLY A 144 -5.00 0.39 13.36
N MET A 145 -3.92 1.18 13.26
CA MET A 145 -2.76 0.82 12.44
C MET A 145 -2.10 -0.47 12.96
N GLN A 146 -1.86 -1.40 12.04
CA GLN A 146 -1.15 -2.66 12.28
C GLN A 146 0.22 -2.69 11.61
N LYS A 147 0.37 -1.93 10.51
CA LYS A 147 1.57 -1.87 9.70
C LYS A 147 1.99 -0.45 9.38
N ILE A 148 3.29 -0.20 9.48
CA ILE A 148 3.92 1.04 9.05
C ILE A 148 4.95 0.75 7.95
N ASN A 149 4.97 1.62 6.94
CA ASN A 149 5.99 1.65 5.92
C ASN A 149 6.68 3.02 5.93
N PHE A 150 7.96 3.05 6.32
CA PHE A 150 8.77 4.25 6.28
C PHE A 150 9.30 4.45 4.85
N ALA A 151 8.97 5.60 4.26
CA ALA A 151 9.33 5.96 2.89
C ALA A 151 9.67 7.46 2.84
N GLY A 152 9.56 8.10 1.66
CA GLY A 152 9.88 9.51 1.46
C GLY A 152 10.93 9.71 0.37
N GLY A 153 11.85 10.66 0.57
CA GLY A 153 12.98 10.89 -0.32
C GLY A 153 13.96 9.71 -0.30
N GLU A 154 14.82 9.65 0.72
CA GLU A 154 15.63 8.47 1.08
C GLU A 154 15.71 8.31 2.61
N PRO A 155 14.97 7.36 3.22
CA PRO A 155 14.95 7.16 4.67
C PRO A 155 16.32 6.98 5.32
N PHE A 156 17.26 6.34 4.64
CA PHE A 156 18.60 6.07 5.18
C PHE A 156 19.53 7.31 5.20
N LEU A 157 19.06 8.49 4.81
CA LEU A 157 19.73 9.75 5.15
C LEU A 157 19.57 10.09 6.65
N GLU A 158 18.47 9.64 7.28
CA GLU A 158 18.12 9.95 8.68
C GLU A 158 18.23 8.71 9.57
N LYS A 159 19.35 7.99 9.50
CA LYS A 159 19.49 6.63 10.06
C LYS A 159 19.08 6.54 11.53
N GLU A 160 19.58 7.44 12.38
CA GLU A 160 19.27 7.41 13.82
C GLU A 160 17.78 7.67 14.08
N PHE A 161 17.17 8.60 13.35
CA PHE A 161 15.74 8.87 13.44
C PHE A 161 14.91 7.65 13.01
N LEU A 162 15.23 7.09 11.84
CA LEU A 162 14.59 5.89 11.31
C LEU A 162 14.70 4.70 12.28
N GLY A 163 15.91 4.42 12.78
CA GLY A 163 16.16 3.30 13.70
C GLY A 163 15.37 3.43 15.00
N GLN A 164 15.32 4.64 15.59
CA GLN A 164 14.52 4.91 16.78
C GLN A 164 13.01 4.71 16.55
N LEU A 165 12.48 5.14 15.41
CA LEU A 165 11.07 4.92 15.07
C LEU A 165 10.75 3.45 14.81
N MET A 166 11.63 2.71 14.13
CA MET A 166 11.47 1.28 13.92
C MET A 166 11.40 0.53 15.26
N LYS A 167 12.35 0.81 16.16
CA LYS A 167 12.38 0.24 17.50
C LYS A 167 11.09 0.56 18.25
N TYR A 168 10.68 1.82 18.29
CA TYR A 168 9.45 2.24 18.96
C TYR A 168 8.19 1.55 18.40
N CYS A 169 8.09 1.41 17.07
CA CYS A 169 6.98 0.73 16.43
C CYS A 169 6.90 -0.76 16.80
N LYS A 170 8.02 -1.47 16.88
CA LYS A 170 8.03 -2.90 17.24
C LYS A 170 7.97 -3.15 18.73
N GLU A 171 8.75 -2.45 19.54
CA GLU A 171 8.85 -2.70 20.98
C GLU A 171 7.72 -2.06 21.77
N ASP A 172 7.42 -0.78 21.54
CA ASP A 172 6.42 -0.05 22.34
C ASP A 172 5.01 -0.19 21.77
N LEU A 173 4.85 0.00 20.45
CA LEU A 173 3.53 -0.04 19.81
C LEU A 173 3.09 -1.46 19.42
N LYS A 174 4.00 -2.44 19.45
CA LYS A 174 3.73 -3.84 19.04
C LYS A 174 3.03 -3.93 17.68
N LEU A 175 3.53 -3.18 16.69
CA LEU A 175 3.03 -3.29 15.32
C LEU A 175 3.35 -4.67 14.76
N GLU A 176 2.43 -5.22 13.99
CA GLU A 176 2.61 -6.50 13.32
C GLU A 176 3.75 -6.40 12.30
N SER A 177 3.81 -5.30 11.54
CA SER A 177 4.83 -5.11 10.51
C SER A 177 5.40 -3.70 10.48
N VAL A 178 6.73 -3.63 10.46
CA VAL A 178 7.54 -2.45 10.18
C VAL A 178 8.30 -2.70 8.89
N SER A 179 8.15 -1.78 7.94
CA SER A 179 8.79 -1.88 6.63
C SER A 179 9.46 -0.57 6.23
N VAL A 180 10.47 -0.65 5.37
CA VAL A 180 11.18 0.51 4.82
C VAL A 180 11.28 0.40 3.30
N VAL A 181 10.95 1.47 2.57
CA VAL A 181 11.24 1.62 1.14
C VAL A 181 12.49 2.48 0.97
N THR A 182 13.48 2.00 0.23
CA THR A 182 14.78 2.69 0.04
C THR A 182 15.30 2.50 -1.38
N ASN A 183 16.15 3.42 -1.85
CA ASN A 183 16.97 3.23 -3.05
C ASN A 183 18.18 2.30 -2.81
N GLY A 184 18.43 1.88 -1.57
CA GLY A 184 19.45 0.91 -1.18
C GLY A 184 20.87 1.46 -1.03
N SER A 185 21.17 2.65 -1.56
CA SER A 185 22.54 3.18 -1.65
C SER A 185 23.22 3.41 -0.30
N LEU A 186 22.46 3.72 0.75
CA LEU A 186 22.97 4.07 2.08
C LEU A 186 22.80 2.98 3.13
N VAL A 187 22.14 1.86 2.77
CA VAL A 187 21.94 0.71 3.66
C VAL A 187 23.30 0.06 3.94
N ASN A 188 23.58 -0.21 5.21
CA ASN A 188 24.84 -0.82 5.62
C ASN A 188 24.65 -1.84 6.75
N ASP A 189 25.67 -2.69 6.93
CA ASP A 189 25.67 -3.78 7.90
C ASP A 189 25.52 -3.27 9.34
N ARG A 190 26.20 -2.17 9.68
CA ARG A 190 26.16 -1.56 11.03
C ARG A 190 24.73 -1.18 11.43
N PHE A 191 23.98 -0.56 10.53
CA PHE A 191 22.59 -0.17 10.82
C PHE A 191 21.72 -1.40 11.07
N LEU A 192 21.80 -2.42 10.22
CA LEU A 192 20.98 -3.63 10.37
C LEU A 192 21.41 -4.49 11.56
N LYS A 193 22.67 -4.44 11.96
CA LYS A 193 23.13 -5.05 13.22
C LYS A 193 22.46 -4.43 14.45
N ILE A 194 22.16 -3.13 14.42
CA ILE A 194 21.57 -2.41 15.55
C ILE A 194 20.03 -2.47 15.50
N TYR A 195 19.44 -2.33 14.32
CA TYR A 195 17.99 -2.13 14.16
C TYR A 195 17.27 -3.22 13.34
N GLY A 196 17.99 -4.18 12.77
CA GLY A 196 17.43 -5.21 11.89
C GLY A 196 16.38 -6.10 12.57
N ASP A 197 16.51 -6.30 13.89
CA ASP A 197 15.55 -7.07 14.68
C ASP A 197 14.16 -6.38 14.73
N TYR A 198 14.10 -5.07 14.53
CA TYR A 198 12.86 -4.29 14.50
C TYR A 198 12.27 -4.14 13.10
N LEU A 199 12.93 -4.69 12.08
CA LEU A 199 12.52 -4.57 10.69
C LEU A 199 11.98 -5.91 10.17
N ASP A 200 10.79 -5.88 9.58
CA ASP A 200 10.24 -7.07 8.92
C ASP A 200 10.58 -7.09 7.43
N ILE A 201 10.46 -5.94 6.75
CA ILE A 201 10.61 -5.86 5.29
C ILE A 201 11.50 -4.69 4.87
N ILE A 202 12.47 -4.94 4.00
CA ILE A 202 13.14 -3.91 3.20
C ILE A 202 12.67 -4.04 1.76
N ALA A 203 12.05 -2.98 1.24
CA ALA A 203 11.70 -2.84 -0.16
C ALA A 203 12.73 -1.96 -0.87
N VAL A 204 13.51 -2.55 -1.77
CA VAL A 204 14.45 -1.79 -2.59
C VAL A 204 13.77 -1.40 -3.89
N SER A 205 13.80 -0.11 -4.18
CA SER A 205 13.35 0.43 -5.44
C SER A 205 14.44 0.17 -6.49
N CYS A 206 14.15 -0.64 -7.51
CA CYS A 206 15.04 -1.04 -8.60
C CYS A 206 14.22 -1.08 -9.90
N ASP A 207 14.51 -0.19 -10.84
CA ASP A 207 13.68 -0.05 -12.04
C ASP A 207 14.27 -0.72 -13.28
N SER A 208 15.57 -0.98 -13.30
CA SER A 208 16.23 -1.68 -14.40
C SER A 208 17.40 -2.48 -13.86
N PHE A 209 17.75 -3.57 -14.53
CA PHE A 209 18.98 -4.34 -14.34
C PHE A 209 20.07 -3.96 -15.35
N ASP A 210 19.87 -2.87 -16.09
CA ASP A 210 20.87 -2.17 -16.88
C ASP A 210 21.27 -0.85 -16.19
N GLU A 211 22.57 -0.63 -15.95
CA GLU A 211 23.03 0.57 -15.24
C GLU A 211 22.83 1.84 -16.06
N ASP A 212 22.98 1.78 -17.39
CA ASP A 212 22.79 2.94 -18.27
C ASP A 212 21.33 3.40 -18.26
N THR A 213 20.40 2.46 -18.28
CA THR A 213 18.96 2.71 -18.11
C THR A 213 18.66 3.33 -16.74
N ASN A 214 19.28 2.82 -15.66
CA ASN A 214 19.15 3.45 -14.34
C ASN A 214 19.70 4.88 -14.32
N VAL A 215 20.85 5.14 -14.95
CA VAL A 215 21.42 6.49 -15.07
C VAL A 215 20.49 7.41 -15.87
N ALA A 216 19.93 6.94 -16.99
CA ALA A 216 18.99 7.70 -17.82
C ALA A 216 17.70 8.05 -17.05
N ILE A 217 17.22 7.12 -16.23
CA ILE A 217 16.11 7.33 -15.29
C ILE A 217 16.48 8.31 -14.16
N GLY A 218 17.76 8.42 -13.82
CA GLY A 218 18.27 9.22 -12.69
C GLY A 218 18.41 8.45 -11.37
N ARG A 219 18.42 7.11 -11.43
CA ARG A 219 18.71 6.21 -10.31
C ARG A 219 20.22 6.02 -10.14
N GLY A 220 20.82 6.90 -9.35
CA GLY A 220 22.23 6.83 -9.03
C GLY A 220 23.11 7.23 -10.22
N LYS A 221 24.38 6.82 -10.17
CA LYS A 221 25.44 7.20 -11.12
C LYS A 221 26.27 5.99 -11.56
N GLY A 222 25.60 4.85 -11.84
CA GLY A 222 26.24 3.61 -12.34
C GLY A 222 26.68 2.60 -11.27
N LYS A 223 26.10 2.64 -10.06
CA LYS A 223 26.38 1.68 -8.97
C LYS A 223 25.10 1.18 -8.28
N HIS A 224 23.95 1.34 -8.92
CA HIS A 224 22.67 1.03 -8.28
C HIS A 224 22.48 -0.47 -8.09
N LEU A 225 22.83 -1.28 -9.08
CA LEU A 225 22.69 -2.75 -9.03
C LEU A 225 23.60 -3.35 -7.95
N GLN A 226 24.80 -2.78 -7.77
CA GLN A 226 25.69 -3.16 -6.66
C GLN A 226 25.00 -2.93 -5.31
N ALA A 227 24.31 -1.80 -5.14
CA ALA A 227 23.56 -1.51 -3.92
C ALA A 227 22.37 -2.47 -3.73
N VAL A 228 21.62 -2.78 -4.79
CA VAL A 228 20.49 -3.73 -4.73
C VAL A 228 20.98 -5.12 -4.29
N LYS A 229 22.01 -5.67 -4.95
CA LYS A 229 22.60 -6.97 -4.60
C LYS A 229 23.15 -6.99 -3.17
N LYS A 230 23.78 -5.90 -2.74
CA LYS A 230 24.25 -5.75 -1.35
C LYS A 230 23.10 -5.83 -0.35
N VAL A 231 22.00 -5.12 -0.60
CA VAL A 231 20.84 -5.12 0.30
C VAL A 231 20.18 -6.48 0.35
N ALA A 232 20.03 -7.18 -0.77
CA ALA A 232 19.49 -8.54 -0.80
C ALA A 232 20.30 -9.49 0.10
N LYS A 233 21.65 -9.46 0.00
CA LYS A 233 22.56 -10.25 0.87
C LYS A 233 22.42 -9.88 2.35
N LEU A 234 22.29 -8.59 2.65
CA LEU A 234 22.08 -8.14 4.03
C LEU A 234 20.72 -8.59 4.58
N CYS A 235 19.66 -8.57 3.77
CA CYS A 235 18.35 -9.06 4.17
C CYS A 235 18.39 -10.54 4.53
N GLN A 236 19.09 -11.35 3.73
CA GLN A 236 19.34 -12.77 4.06
C GLN A 236 20.10 -12.92 5.38
N LYS A 237 21.19 -12.16 5.58
CA LYS A 237 22.02 -12.21 6.80
C LYS A 237 21.22 -11.92 8.08
N TYR A 238 20.31 -10.94 8.03
CA TYR A 238 19.56 -10.47 9.21
C TYR A 238 18.12 -11.00 9.28
N ASN A 239 17.77 -12.00 8.47
CA ASN A 239 16.41 -12.57 8.42
C ASN A 239 15.30 -11.51 8.19
N ILE A 240 15.54 -10.61 7.23
CA ILE A 240 14.60 -9.56 6.83
C ILE A 240 14.00 -9.95 5.48
N LYS A 241 12.67 -9.82 5.33
CA LYS A 241 11.99 -10.11 4.07
C LYS A 241 12.42 -9.08 3.00
N PHE A 242 13.07 -9.54 1.93
CA PHE A 242 13.53 -8.70 0.82
C PHE A 242 12.45 -8.50 -0.26
N LYS A 243 12.04 -7.26 -0.48
CA LYS A 243 11.04 -6.87 -1.48
C LYS A 243 11.69 -6.01 -2.58
N LEU A 244 11.23 -6.17 -3.81
CA LEU A 244 11.54 -5.26 -4.91
C LEU A 244 10.34 -4.41 -5.30
N ASN A 245 10.60 -3.16 -5.64
CA ASN A 245 9.65 -2.22 -6.22
C ASN A 245 10.22 -1.71 -7.55
N THR A 246 9.47 -1.82 -8.63
CA THR A 246 9.85 -1.40 -9.98
C THR A 246 8.79 -0.46 -10.53
N VAL A 247 9.19 0.72 -10.99
CA VAL A 247 8.33 1.61 -11.77
C VAL A 247 8.56 1.34 -13.26
N VAL A 248 7.59 0.71 -13.89
CA VAL A 248 7.58 0.42 -15.33
C VAL A 248 7.27 1.71 -16.07
N ASN A 249 8.18 2.12 -16.94
CA ASN A 249 8.19 3.39 -17.64
C ASN A 249 8.77 3.22 -19.06
N LYS A 250 8.79 4.32 -19.82
CA LYS A 250 9.27 4.33 -21.22
C LYS A 250 10.65 3.68 -21.43
N TYR A 251 11.55 3.73 -20.44
CA TYR A 251 12.93 3.27 -20.57
C TYR A 251 13.10 1.77 -20.30
N ASN A 252 12.17 1.11 -19.60
CA ASN A 252 12.34 -0.28 -19.13
C ASN A 252 11.17 -1.23 -19.46
N TRP A 253 10.07 -0.76 -20.06
CA TRP A 253 8.89 -1.61 -20.29
C TRP A 253 9.17 -2.82 -21.20
N CYS A 254 10.19 -2.75 -22.06
CA CYS A 254 10.62 -3.84 -22.94
C CYS A 254 11.70 -4.74 -22.33
N GLU A 255 12.22 -4.40 -21.15
CA GLU A 255 13.28 -5.16 -20.49
C GLU A 255 12.78 -6.54 -20.03
N ASP A 256 13.66 -7.54 -20.09
CA ASP A 256 13.47 -8.84 -19.46
C ASP A 256 14.31 -8.91 -18.17
N MET A 257 13.63 -9.04 -17.05
CA MET A 257 14.21 -9.05 -15.70
C MET A 257 14.19 -10.44 -15.05
N ASN A 258 13.73 -11.48 -15.77
CA ASN A 258 13.43 -12.79 -15.18
C ASN A 258 14.63 -13.41 -14.45
N GLU A 259 15.79 -13.45 -15.10
CA GLU A 259 17.01 -14.05 -14.52
C GLU A 259 17.44 -13.34 -13.23
N TYR A 260 17.35 -12.01 -13.21
CA TYR A 260 17.73 -11.21 -12.05
C TYR A 260 16.76 -11.36 -10.88
N ILE A 261 15.46 -11.48 -11.15
CA ILE A 261 14.46 -11.75 -10.12
C ILE A 261 14.65 -13.15 -9.54
N GLN A 262 15.00 -14.13 -10.36
CA GLN A 262 15.35 -15.48 -9.90
C GLN A 262 16.67 -15.51 -9.10
N GLU A 263 17.64 -14.67 -9.44
CA GLU A 263 18.89 -14.49 -8.67
C GLU A 263 18.60 -13.89 -7.29
N LEU A 264 17.84 -12.79 -7.26
CA LEU A 264 17.60 -12.00 -6.05
C LEU A 264 16.55 -12.61 -5.11
N LYS A 265 15.65 -13.45 -5.63
CA LYS A 265 14.59 -14.14 -4.89
C LYS A 265 13.80 -13.23 -3.93
N PRO A 266 13.29 -12.07 -4.38
CA PRO A 266 12.45 -11.26 -3.53
C PRO A 266 11.19 -12.05 -3.15
N PHE A 267 10.75 -11.96 -1.89
CA PHE A 267 9.48 -12.61 -1.49
C PHE A 267 8.28 -11.93 -2.16
N ARG A 268 8.46 -10.67 -2.60
CA ARG A 268 7.46 -9.90 -3.32
C ARG A 268 8.13 -8.90 -4.25
N TRP A 269 7.64 -8.81 -5.48
CA TRP A 269 8.08 -7.86 -6.49
C TRP A 269 6.88 -7.04 -6.97
N LYS A 270 6.81 -5.77 -6.55
CA LYS A 270 5.75 -4.86 -7.00
C LYS A 270 6.19 -4.12 -8.25
N CYS A 271 5.37 -4.21 -9.29
CA CYS A 271 5.58 -3.50 -10.56
C CYS A 271 4.46 -2.47 -10.72
N PHE A 272 4.84 -1.20 -10.63
CA PHE A 272 3.94 -0.06 -10.78
C PHE A 272 3.99 0.43 -12.21
N GLN A 273 2.85 0.59 -12.85
CA GLN A 273 2.80 1.42 -14.05
C GLN A 273 3.19 2.86 -13.70
N TYR A 274 3.95 3.54 -14.56
CA TYR A 274 4.28 4.92 -14.28
C TYR A 274 3.03 5.81 -14.29
N LEU A 275 2.84 6.54 -13.18
CA LEU A 275 1.74 7.46 -12.94
C LEU A 275 2.21 8.93 -12.98
N LEU A 276 1.53 9.74 -13.80
CA LEU A 276 1.64 11.19 -13.73
C LEU A 276 0.75 11.73 -12.61
N LEU A 277 1.35 12.47 -11.69
CA LEU A 277 0.68 13.17 -10.60
C LEU A 277 0.83 14.69 -10.83
N PRO A 278 -0.29 15.41 -11.01
CA PRO A 278 -0.27 16.86 -11.07
C PRO A 278 0.44 17.47 -9.84
N ASN A 279 1.25 18.51 -10.04
CA ASN A 279 2.00 19.26 -9.03
C ASN A 279 3.14 18.52 -8.30
N GLU A 280 3.36 17.23 -8.53
CA GLU A 280 4.57 16.52 -8.09
C GLU A 280 5.53 16.27 -9.26
N ASN A 281 5.04 15.68 -10.35
CA ASN A 281 5.85 15.35 -11.52
C ASN A 281 5.25 15.83 -12.87
N SER A 282 4.13 16.57 -12.83
CA SER A 282 3.57 17.27 -13.98
C SER A 282 2.93 18.62 -13.58
N GLY A 283 3.31 19.73 -14.22
CA GLY A 283 2.75 21.07 -13.94
C GLY A 283 3.76 22.20 -14.14
N GLN A 284 3.28 23.46 -14.17
CA GLN A 284 4.12 24.66 -14.38
C GLN A 284 5.16 24.87 -13.26
N ASP A 285 4.84 24.46 -12.02
CA ASP A 285 5.71 24.60 -10.84
C ASP A 285 6.46 23.30 -10.48
N THR A 286 6.54 22.34 -11.39
CA THR A 286 7.22 21.06 -11.12
C THR A 286 8.71 21.13 -11.40
N ILE A 287 9.50 20.47 -10.57
CA ILE A 287 10.96 20.44 -10.71
C ILE A 287 11.37 19.74 -12.03
N ARG A 288 10.51 18.90 -12.61
CA ARG A 288 10.83 18.02 -13.76
C ARG A 288 9.59 17.75 -14.62
N ASP A 289 9.72 17.86 -15.94
CA ASP A 289 8.72 17.31 -16.88
C ASP A 289 8.90 15.79 -16.97
N ALA A 290 7.98 15.07 -16.32
CA ALA A 290 8.02 13.62 -16.23
C ALA A 290 7.14 12.90 -17.28
N ARG A 291 6.52 13.63 -18.22
CA ARG A 291 5.70 13.02 -19.29
C ARG A 291 6.50 12.07 -20.18
N ARG A 292 7.82 12.29 -20.29
CA ARG A 292 8.73 11.41 -21.03
C ARG A 292 8.83 9.98 -20.48
N TYR A 293 8.36 9.73 -19.26
CA TYR A 293 8.36 8.39 -18.63
C TYR A 293 7.08 7.60 -18.90
N LEU A 294 6.06 8.20 -19.54
CA LEU A 294 4.78 7.55 -19.82
C LEU A 294 4.92 6.23 -20.59
N VAL A 295 4.07 5.28 -20.20
CA VAL A 295 3.92 3.96 -20.78
C VAL A 295 2.42 3.69 -20.93
N THR A 296 1.99 3.09 -22.05
CA THR A 296 0.58 2.73 -22.25
C THR A 296 0.19 1.53 -21.39
N ASP A 297 -1.11 1.33 -21.17
CA ASP A 297 -1.61 0.14 -20.46
C ASP A 297 -1.19 -1.15 -21.18
N GLU A 298 -1.22 -1.15 -22.51
CA GLU A 298 -0.76 -2.27 -23.34
C GLU A 298 0.73 -2.58 -23.12
N GLN A 299 1.59 -1.55 -23.12
CA GLN A 299 3.02 -1.72 -22.84
C GLN A 299 3.28 -2.26 -21.42
N PHE A 300 2.49 -1.80 -20.43
CA PHE A 300 2.58 -2.30 -19.06
C PHE A 300 2.10 -3.75 -18.94
N GLN A 301 1.00 -4.11 -19.60
CA GLN A 301 0.49 -5.48 -19.66
C GLN A 301 1.49 -6.42 -20.34
N GLU A 302 2.16 -5.96 -21.40
CA GLU A 302 3.20 -6.71 -22.09
C GLU A 302 4.42 -6.95 -21.19
N PHE A 303 4.84 -5.94 -20.41
CA PHE A 303 5.84 -6.13 -19.35
C PHE A 303 5.39 -7.21 -18.35
N CYS A 304 4.14 -7.15 -17.86
CA CYS A 304 3.64 -8.14 -16.92
C CYS A 304 3.60 -9.56 -17.51
N ARG A 305 3.18 -9.70 -18.78
CA ARG A 305 3.11 -10.98 -19.49
C ARG A 305 4.48 -11.62 -19.66
N ARG A 306 5.52 -10.83 -19.94
CA ARG A 306 6.92 -11.29 -20.07
C ARG A 306 7.48 -11.89 -18.77
N HIS A 307 6.96 -11.44 -17.64
CA HIS A 307 7.44 -11.81 -16.31
C HIS A 307 6.49 -12.69 -15.51
N LYS A 308 5.42 -13.22 -16.15
CA LYS A 308 4.33 -13.95 -15.50
C LYS A 308 4.78 -15.21 -14.74
N GLN A 309 5.94 -15.78 -15.08
CA GLN A 309 6.49 -16.94 -14.39
C GLN A 309 7.02 -16.64 -12.97
N ASN A 310 7.24 -15.36 -12.63
CA ASN A 310 7.69 -15.00 -11.29
C ASN A 310 6.49 -14.92 -10.36
N GLU A 311 6.31 -15.91 -9.48
CA GLU A 311 5.20 -15.95 -8.51
C GLU A 311 5.16 -14.75 -7.57
N CYS A 312 6.33 -14.13 -7.33
CA CYS A 312 6.45 -12.93 -6.49
C CYS A 312 5.91 -11.66 -7.16
N LEU A 313 5.60 -11.68 -8.46
CA LEU A 313 5.13 -10.52 -9.24
C LEU A 313 3.75 -10.06 -8.77
N VAL A 314 3.65 -8.77 -8.45
CA VAL A 314 2.39 -8.09 -8.13
C VAL A 314 2.30 -6.81 -8.98
N PRO A 315 1.56 -6.85 -10.10
CA PRO A 315 1.37 -5.68 -10.95
C PRO A 315 0.34 -4.71 -10.34
N GLU A 316 0.60 -3.41 -10.46
CA GLU A 316 -0.30 -2.33 -10.07
C GLU A 316 -0.38 -1.30 -11.20
N GLY A 317 -1.48 -1.35 -11.97
CA GLY A 317 -1.81 -0.34 -12.97
C GLY A 317 -2.27 0.99 -12.35
N ASN A 318 -2.32 2.04 -13.16
CA ASN A 318 -2.64 3.40 -12.71
C ASN A 318 -4.00 3.51 -12.00
N GLU A 319 -5.04 2.81 -12.47
CA GLU A 319 -6.39 2.82 -11.88
C GLU A 319 -6.41 2.35 -10.42
N VAL A 320 -5.53 1.41 -10.06
CA VAL A 320 -5.47 0.78 -8.73
C VAL A 320 -4.55 1.56 -7.78
N MET A 321 -3.53 2.25 -8.31
CA MET A 321 -2.54 2.94 -7.47
C MET A 321 -3.07 4.23 -6.84
N VAL A 322 -3.87 5.02 -7.56
CA VAL A 322 -4.26 6.38 -7.14
C VAL A 322 -5.04 6.40 -5.82
N ASN A 323 -5.79 5.34 -5.51
CA ASN A 323 -6.79 5.37 -4.44
C ASN A 323 -6.44 4.53 -3.20
N SER A 324 -5.35 3.78 -3.24
CA SER A 324 -5.18 2.61 -2.38
C SER A 324 -4.08 2.71 -1.34
N TYR A 325 -3.36 3.84 -1.32
CA TYR A 325 -2.28 4.09 -0.37
C TYR A 325 -2.66 5.22 0.57
N LEU A 326 -2.62 4.93 1.87
CA LEU A 326 -2.67 5.97 2.88
C LEU A 326 -1.26 6.51 3.10
N ILE A 327 -1.01 7.74 2.64
CA ILE A 327 0.30 8.39 2.68
C ILE A 327 0.26 9.53 3.69
N LEU A 328 1.18 9.49 4.64
CA LEU A 328 1.48 10.53 5.60
C LEU A 328 2.72 11.29 5.14
N ASP A 329 2.66 12.62 5.05
CA ASP A 329 3.82 13.45 4.71
C ASP A 329 4.71 13.76 5.93
N GLU A 330 5.76 14.57 5.73
CA GLU A 330 6.76 14.88 6.74
C GLU A 330 6.20 15.65 7.96
N TYR A 331 5.03 16.27 7.83
CA TYR A 331 4.29 16.97 8.88
C TYR A 331 3.18 16.12 9.51
N MET A 332 3.12 14.83 9.14
CA MET A 332 2.06 13.90 9.52
C MET A 332 0.66 14.33 9.06
N ARG A 333 0.57 14.85 7.85
CA ARG A 333 -0.69 15.13 7.14
C ARG A 333 -0.97 14.00 6.15
N PHE A 334 -2.23 13.63 6.00
CA PHE A 334 -2.62 12.72 4.94
C PHE A 334 -2.61 13.45 3.59
N LEU A 335 -2.10 12.76 2.58
CA LEU A 335 -2.10 13.25 1.19
C LEU A 335 -3.29 12.64 0.44
N ASP A 336 -4.07 13.49 -0.23
CA ASP A 336 -5.16 13.06 -1.12
C ASP A 336 -4.64 12.65 -2.51
N LYS A 337 -5.48 11.94 -3.26
CA LYS A 337 -5.31 11.36 -4.61
C LYS A 337 -4.52 12.18 -5.65
N ASP A 338 -4.59 13.51 -5.58
CA ASP A 338 -3.97 14.43 -6.54
C ASP A 338 -2.72 15.12 -5.99
N ALA A 339 -2.28 14.77 -4.76
CA ALA A 339 -1.30 15.52 -3.95
C ALA A 339 -1.63 17.01 -3.75
N LYS A 340 -2.80 17.48 -4.21
CA LYS A 340 -3.29 18.86 -4.15
C LYS A 340 -3.91 19.21 -2.81
N ILE A 341 -4.53 18.23 -2.15
CA ILE A 341 -5.21 18.40 -0.86
C ILE A 341 -4.40 17.65 0.18
N GLN A 342 -3.98 18.39 1.21
CA GLN A 342 -3.30 17.88 2.38
C GLN A 342 -4.26 18.08 3.55
N SER A 343 -4.45 17.06 4.36
CA SER A 343 -5.18 17.25 5.61
C SER A 343 -4.42 18.19 6.55
N ARG A 344 -5.06 18.65 7.61
CA ARG A 344 -4.33 19.12 8.80
C ARG A 344 -3.54 17.98 9.43
N SER A 345 -2.49 18.31 10.20
CA SER A 345 -1.67 17.29 10.84
C SER A 345 -2.48 16.47 11.84
N ILE A 346 -2.26 15.16 11.87
CA ILE A 346 -2.86 14.30 12.91
C ILE A 346 -2.43 14.72 14.32
N LEU A 347 -1.31 15.44 14.45
CA LEU A 347 -0.82 15.97 15.72
C LEU A 347 -1.66 17.13 16.25
N ASP A 348 -2.41 17.80 15.36
CA ASP A 348 -3.24 18.96 15.68
C ASP A 348 -4.72 18.58 15.80
N VAL A 349 -5.22 17.73 14.89
CA VAL A 349 -6.66 17.41 14.78
C VAL A 349 -6.99 15.94 15.07
N GLY A 350 -5.99 15.10 15.29
CA GLY A 350 -6.18 13.66 15.44
C GLY A 350 -6.40 12.93 14.11
N VAL A 351 -6.29 11.59 14.15
CA VAL A 351 -6.32 10.75 12.95
C VAL A 351 -7.69 10.74 12.27
N LYS A 352 -8.78 10.66 13.04
CA LYS A 352 -10.14 10.62 12.50
C LYS A 352 -10.45 11.86 11.66
N THR A 353 -10.31 13.04 12.26
CA THR A 353 -10.60 14.31 11.57
C THR A 353 -9.67 14.56 10.40
N ALA A 354 -8.40 14.14 10.47
CA ALA A 354 -7.48 14.24 9.33
C ALA A 354 -7.89 13.30 8.17
N LEU A 355 -8.35 12.08 8.47
CA LEU A 355 -8.83 11.12 7.47
C LEU A 355 -10.11 11.61 6.78
N GLU A 356 -11.03 12.25 7.51
CA GLU A 356 -12.26 12.83 6.94
C GLU A 356 -11.98 13.95 5.91
N GLN A 357 -10.77 14.52 5.92
CA GLN A 357 -10.35 15.57 4.99
C GLN A 357 -9.73 15.04 3.68
N VAL A 358 -9.52 13.73 3.57
CA VAL A 358 -8.93 13.09 2.37
C VAL A 358 -9.84 11.98 1.84
N ARG A 359 -9.74 11.67 0.55
CA ARG A 359 -10.50 10.54 -0.02
C ARG A 359 -9.65 9.28 0.06
N TRP A 360 -10.01 8.37 0.97
CA TRP A 360 -9.37 7.05 1.07
C TRP A 360 -10.32 5.94 0.62
N ASP A 361 -9.89 5.14 -0.36
CA ASP A 361 -10.66 4.01 -0.87
C ASP A 361 -10.15 2.68 -0.28
N LYS A 362 -10.93 2.12 0.63
CA LYS A 362 -10.61 0.86 1.30
C LYS A 362 -10.79 -0.36 0.37
N GLU A 363 -11.70 -0.31 -0.59
CA GLU A 363 -12.01 -1.44 -1.47
C GLU A 363 -10.81 -1.71 -2.39
N ILE A 364 -10.26 -0.65 -2.99
CA ILE A 364 -9.08 -0.74 -3.86
C ILE A 364 -7.82 -1.16 -3.07
N PHE A 365 -7.72 -0.82 -1.78
CA PHE A 365 -6.65 -1.33 -0.91
C PHE A 365 -6.68 -2.86 -0.75
N LEU A 366 -7.85 -3.46 -0.70
CA LEU A 366 -8.00 -4.92 -0.60
C LEU A 366 -7.75 -5.60 -1.95
N GLU A 367 -8.30 -5.06 -3.04
CA GLU A 367 -8.17 -5.61 -4.40
C GLU A 367 -6.71 -5.76 -4.86
N ARG A 368 -5.83 -4.82 -4.47
CA ARG A 368 -4.39 -4.88 -4.81
C ARG A 368 -3.54 -5.82 -3.94
N LYS A 369 -4.17 -6.72 -3.17
CA LYS A 369 -3.49 -7.58 -2.19
C LYS A 369 -2.68 -6.77 -1.17
N GLY A 370 -3.28 -5.68 -0.67
CA GLY A 370 -2.70 -4.80 0.35
C GLY A 370 -2.49 -5.50 1.69
N LEU A 371 -3.34 -6.49 1.99
CA LEU A 371 -3.17 -7.47 3.05
C LEU A 371 -2.38 -8.68 2.54
N TYR A 372 -1.33 -9.07 3.25
CA TYR A 372 -0.48 -10.22 2.95
C TYR A 372 0.34 -10.59 4.18
N ASP A 373 0.97 -11.76 4.19
CA ASP A 373 1.90 -12.12 5.26
C ASP A 373 3.14 -11.20 5.24
N TRP A 374 3.08 -10.20 6.12
CA TRP A 374 4.06 -9.14 6.26
C TRP A 374 4.92 -9.27 7.53
N GLN A 375 4.72 -10.33 8.32
CA GLN A 375 5.52 -10.60 9.51
C GLN A 375 6.74 -11.42 9.11
N LYS A 376 7.91 -11.12 9.65
CA LYS A 376 9.03 -12.08 9.54
C LYS A 376 8.82 -13.22 10.54
N GLU A 377 9.31 -14.41 10.19
CA GLU A 377 9.33 -15.52 11.14
C GLU A 377 10.27 -15.18 12.31
N PHE A 378 9.77 -15.31 13.54
CA PHE A 378 10.58 -15.17 14.74
C PHE A 378 11.50 -16.38 14.88
N ARG A 379 12.81 -16.14 15.06
CA ARG A 379 13.73 -17.20 15.49
C ARG A 379 13.52 -17.44 17.00
N GLY A 380 12.72 -18.43 17.37
CA GLY A 380 12.58 -18.81 18.79
C GLY A 380 11.55 -19.88 19.13
N ASN A 381 11.89 -21.15 18.86
CA ASN A 381 11.85 -22.29 19.81
C ASN A 381 12.14 -23.59 19.06
N GLU A 382 13.42 -23.92 18.87
CA GLU A 382 13.79 -25.34 18.78
C GLU A 382 13.58 -25.93 20.18
N SER A 383 12.47 -26.63 20.33
CA SER A 383 12.16 -27.42 21.51
C SER A 383 13.27 -28.46 21.73
N LYS A 384 13.93 -28.36 22.88
CA LYS A 384 14.64 -29.48 23.51
C LYS A 384 13.64 -30.61 23.77
N SER A 385 13.74 -31.69 23.00
CA SER A 385 13.24 -33.05 23.25
C SER A 385 13.38 -33.79 21.91
N CYS A 386 14.11 -34.89 21.73
CA CYS A 386 14.31 -36.05 22.59
C CYS A 386 15.59 -36.78 22.13
N GLY A 387 16.26 -37.46 23.06
CA GLY A 387 17.59 -38.03 22.87
C GLY A 387 17.70 -39.17 21.85
N LYS A 388 18.92 -39.35 21.36
CA LYS A 388 19.53 -40.64 21.11
C LYS A 388 20.98 -40.58 21.58
N GLU A 389 21.28 -41.38 22.60
CA GLU A 389 22.63 -41.87 22.84
C GLU A 389 23.11 -42.68 21.64
N LEU A 390 24.41 -42.58 21.37
CA LEU A 390 25.33 -43.43 20.59
C LEU A 390 26.42 -42.47 20.09
N GLY A 391 27.69 -42.57 20.39
CA GLY A 391 28.52 -43.51 21.12
C GLY A 391 29.95 -42.96 21.02
N SER A 392 30.81 -43.43 21.91
CA SER A 392 32.24 -43.17 22.05
C SER A 392 33.08 -43.25 20.77
N GLU A 393 34.18 -42.46 20.77
CA GLU A 393 35.56 -42.67 20.21
C GLU A 393 36.05 -41.36 19.54
N LEU A 394 36.92 -40.56 20.18
CA LEU A 394 38.39 -40.66 20.27
C LEU A 394 39.09 -40.70 18.90
N ASP A 395 39.46 -39.54 18.35
CA ASP A 395 40.84 -39.00 18.28
C ASP A 395 40.86 -37.60 17.64
#